data_AF-A0A1I1BEC1-F1
#
_entry.id   AF-A0A1I1BEC1-F1
#
_cell.length_a   1.000
_cell.length_b   1.000
_cell.length_c   1.000
_cell.angle_alpha   90.00
_cell.angle_beta   90.00
_cell.angle_gamma   90.00
#
_symmetry.space_group_name_H-M   'P 1'
#
loop_
_entity.id
_entity.type
_entity.pdbx_description
1 polymer ?
#
loop_
_entity_poly.entity_id
_entity_poly.type
_entity_poly.pdbx_seq_one_letter_code
_entity_poly.pdbx_strand_id
1 'polypeptide(L)' 'MEKDLITQALQAIHLQNGKDLQEVTQYLNMKYRIDIDPLVLQERLKKMILEEKAVA' A
#
# COMPACT_ATOMS: atom_id res chain seq x y z
N MET A 1 -16.15 4.18 -4.05
CA MET A 1 -15.28 5.22 -3.47
C MET A 1 -13.91 5.07 -4.11
N GLU A 2 -13.30 6.17 -4.51
CA GLU A 2 -11.94 6.16 -5.05
C GLU A 2 -10.97 5.77 -3.95
N LYS A 3 -10.14 4.74 -4.18
CA LYS A 3 -9.12 4.31 -3.21
C LYS A 3 -8.03 5.38 -3.15
N ASP A 4 -7.53 5.69 -1.96
CA ASP A 4 -6.42 6.64 -1.83
C ASP A 4 -5.14 6.12 -2.50
N LEU A 5 -4.21 7.04 -2.83
CA LEU A 5 -3.00 6.72 -3.58
C LEU A 5 -2.11 5.67 -2.88
N ILE A 6 -2.08 5.63 -1.55
CA ILE A 6 -1.28 4.66 -0.79
C ILE A 6 -1.91 3.27 -0.93
N THR A 7 -3.22 3.18 -0.79
CA THR A 7 -3.98 1.94 -0.99
C THR A 7 -3.85 1.43 -2.43
N GLN A 8 -3.90 2.32 -3.43
CA GLN A 8 -3.68 1.95 -4.84
C GLN A 8 -2.25 1.42 -5.06
N ALA A 9 -1.23 2.08 -4.50
CA ALA A 9 0.16 1.64 -4.60
C ALA A 9 0.39 0.28 -3.93
N LEU A 10 -0.14 0.08 -2.72
CA LEU A 10 -0.10 -1.20 -2.01
C LEU A 10 -0.73 -2.33 -2.82
N GLN A 11 -1.89 -2.08 -3.44
CA GLN A 11 -2.54 -3.08 -4.29
C GLN A 11 -1.72 -3.38 -5.54
N ALA A 12 -1.34 -2.35 -6.30
CA ALA A 12 -0.68 -2.53 -7.60
C ALA A 12 0.74 -3.11 -7.48
N ILE A 13 1.47 -2.78 -6.40
CA ILE A 13 2.89 -3.11 -6.28
C ILE A 13 3.08 -4.31 -5.35
N HIS A 14 2.51 -4.27 -4.14
CA HIS A 14 2.71 -5.34 -3.16
C HIS A 14 1.76 -6.51 -3.40
N LEU A 15 0.44 -6.28 -3.41
CA LEU A 15 -0.54 -7.37 -3.48
C LEU A 15 -0.63 -8.02 -4.87
N GLN A 16 -0.52 -7.24 -5.95
CA GLN A 16 -0.61 -7.77 -7.33
C GLN A 16 0.73 -8.31 -7.85
N ASN A 17 1.84 -7.60 -7.58
CA ASN A 17 3.15 -7.95 -8.16
C ASN A 17 4.09 -8.66 -7.17
N GLY A 18 3.68 -8.83 -5.90
CA GLY A 18 4.48 -9.51 -4.87
C GLY A 18 5.74 -8.76 -4.45
N LYS A 19 5.88 -7.47 -4.81
CA LYS A 19 7.03 -6.64 -4.47
C LYS A 19 7.01 -6.25 -3.00
N ASP A 20 8.14 -5.92 -2.42
CA ASP A 20 8.19 -5.53 -1.00
C ASP A 20 7.61 -4.12 -0.74
N LEU A 21 7.45 -3.79 0.54
CA LEU A 21 6.97 -2.47 0.96
C LEU A 21 7.97 -1.34 0.67
N GLN A 22 9.26 -1.64 0.53
CA GLN A 22 10.27 -0.65 0.19
C GLN A 22 10.07 -0.15 -1.24
N GLU A 23 9.74 -1.03 -2.19
CA GLU A 23 9.39 -0.64 -3.56
C GLU A 23 8.11 0.20 -3.61
N VAL A 24 7.14 -0.08 -2.74
CA VAL A 24 5.93 0.75 -2.61
C VAL A 24 6.30 2.16 -2.12
N THR A 25 7.13 2.27 -1.07
CA THR A 25 7.61 3.56 -0.55
C THR A 25 8.39 4.33 -1.61
N GLN A 26 9.30 3.67 -2.33
CA GLN A 26 10.07 4.28 -3.42
C GLN A 26 9.15 4.79 -4.53
N TYR A 27 8.16 4.01 -4.94
CA TYR A 27 7.20 4.44 -5.95
C TYR A 27 6.39 5.66 -5.50
N LEU A 28 5.88 5.66 -4.26
CA LEU A 28 5.14 6.79 -3.69
C LEU A 28 6.01 8.05 -3.65
N ASN A 29 7.28 7.93 -3.26
CA ASN A 29 8.21 9.04 -3.24
C ASN A 29 8.54 9.55 -4.65
N MET A 30 8.87 8.65 -5.58
CA MET A 30 9.31 9.03 -6.93
C MET A 30 8.18 9.61 -7.77
N LYS A 31 7.00 9.00 -7.74
CA LYS A 31 5.88 9.38 -8.62
C LYS A 31 5.01 10.48 -8.04
N TYR A 32 4.81 10.47 -6.71
CA TYR A 32 3.85 11.36 -6.05
C TYR A 32 4.51 12.30 -5.04
N ARG A 33 5.83 12.22 -4.83
CA ARG A 33 6.56 13.00 -3.80
C ARG A 33 6.00 12.78 -2.39
N ILE A 34 5.45 11.60 -2.15
CA ILE A 34 4.94 11.19 -0.85
C ILE A 34 6.06 10.46 -0.12
N ASP A 35 6.58 11.09 0.92
CA ASP A 35 7.43 10.41 1.89
C ASP A 35 6.55 9.79 2.97
N ILE A 36 6.56 8.47 3.05
CA ILE A 36 5.72 7.71 3.98
C ILE A 36 6.60 6.82 4.83
N ASP A 37 6.34 6.87 6.14
CA ASP A 37 6.97 5.97 7.08
C ASP A 37 6.59 4.51 6.74
N PRO A 38 7.58 3.61 6.57
CA PRO A 38 7.33 2.18 6.35
C PRO A 38 6.38 1.55 7.39
N LEU A 39 6.38 2.01 8.63
CA LEU A 39 5.48 1.51 9.68
C LEU A 39 4.01 1.85 9.37
N VAL A 40 3.74 3.06 8.89
CA VAL A 40 2.39 3.48 8.47
C VAL A 40 1.91 2.63 7.29
N LEU A 41 2.81 2.34 6.36
CA LEU A 41 2.51 1.50 5.20
C LEU A 41 2.19 0.05 5.61
N GLN A 42 2.94 -0.50 6.58
CA GLN A 42 2.67 -1.81 7.19
C GLN A 42 1.32 -1.86 7.90
N GLU A 43 0.98 -0.86 8.71
CA GLU A 43 -0.31 -0.78 9.39
C GLU A 43 -1.47 -0.74 8.40
N ARG A 44 -1.32 0.02 7.31
CA ARG A 44 -2.35 0.14 6.29
C ARG A 44 -2.54 -1.19 5.54
N LEU A 45 -1.46 -1.87 5.19
CA LEU A 45 -1.52 -3.21 4.61
C LEU A 45 -2.25 -4.19 5.53
N LYS A 46 -1.94 -4.19 6.83
CA LYS A 46 -2.62 -5.05 7.82
C LYS A 46 -4.13 -4.80 7.85
N LYS A 47 -4.55 -3.53 7.87
CA LYS A 47 -5.97 -3.16 7.83
C LYS A 47 -6.65 -3.66 6.55
N MET A 48 -6.02 -3.49 5.39
CA MET A 48 -6.56 -3.97 4.12
C MET A 48 -6.77 -5.48 4.10
N ILE A 49 -5.80 -6.25 4.60
CA ILE A 49 -5.90 -7.71 4.65
C ILE A 49 -7.02 -8.15 5.62
N LEU A 50 -7.18 -7.45 6.75
CA LEU A 50 -8.25 -7.74 7.71
C LEU A 50 -9.63 -7.41 7.15
N GLU A 51 -9.76 -6.28 6.46
CA GLU A 51 -11.01 -5.88 5.79
C GLU A 51 -11.39 -6.85 4.67
N GLU A 52 -10.45 -7.26 3.82
CA GLU A 52 -10.72 -8.27 2.77
C GLU A 52 -11.16 -9.61 3.36
N LYS A 53 -10.59 -10.03 4.49
CA LYS A 53 -11.00 -11.24 5.21
C LYS A 53 -12.37 -11.13 5.90
N ALA A 54 -12.78 -9.93 6.30
CA ALA A 54 -14.07 -9.70 6.95
C ALA A 54 -15.25 -9.67 5.96
N VAL A 55 -14.95 -9.51 4.67
CA VAL A 55 -15.94 -9.52 3.58
C VAL A 55 -16.04 -10.89 2.88
N ALA A 56 -15.11 -11.81 3.17
CA ALA A 56 -15.02 -13.15 2.58
C ALA A 56 -15.81 -14.23 3.34
#